data_AF-A0A379KP04-F1
#
_entry.id   AF-A0A379KP04-F1
#
_cell.length_a   1.000
_cell.length_b   1.000
_cell.length_c   1.000
_cell.angle_alpha   90.00
_cell.angle_beta   90.00
_cell.angle_gamma   90.00
#
_symmetry.space_group_name_H-M   'P 1'
#
loop_
_entity.id
_entity.type
_entity.pdbx_description
1 polymer ?
#
loop_
_entity_poly.entity_id
_entity_poly.type
_entity_poly.pdbx_seq_one_letter_code
_entity_poly.pdbx_strand_id
1 'polypeptide(L)' 'MECKKDPSALLEWRSRFLTAGILEENEYDQALRSADALEQSGVISAVEWIELVKAANAALLRVR' A
#
# COMPACT_ATOMS: atom_id res chain seq x y z
N MET A 1 -1.25 22.94 -12.57
CA MET A 1 -2.00 21.70 -12.34
C MET A 1 -1.72 21.29 -10.91
N GLU A 2 -2.65 21.57 -9.99
CA GLU A 2 -2.57 21.04 -8.64
C GLU A 2 -3.15 19.63 -8.70
N CYS A 3 -2.28 18.63 -8.84
CA CYS A 3 -2.69 17.25 -8.65
C CYS A 3 -3.12 17.14 -7.19
N LYS A 4 -4.43 17.18 -6.95
CA LYS A 4 -5.04 16.87 -5.66
C LYS A 4 -4.73 15.40 -5.39
N LYS A 5 -3.56 15.22 -4.80
CA LYS A 5 -3.09 13.97 -4.20
C LYS A 5 -4.19 13.57 -3.22
N ASP A 6 -4.87 12.45 -3.46
CA ASP A 6 -5.97 12.02 -2.62
C ASP A 6 -5.36 11.16 -1.49
N PRO A 7 -5.03 11.75 -0.32
CA PRO A 7 -4.42 10.99 0.78
C PRO A 7 -5.34 9.88 1.29
N SER A 8 -6.62 9.94 0.93
CA SER A 8 -7.65 8.96 1.25
C SER A 8 -7.31 7.56 0.75
N ALA A 9 -6.78 7.43 -0.48
CA ALA A 9 -6.49 6.12 -1.07
C ALA A 9 -5.31 5.42 -0.38
N LEU A 10 -4.28 6.19 0.01
CA LEU A 10 -3.17 5.68 0.82
C LEU A 10 -3.64 5.23 2.20
N LEU A 11 -4.51 6.03 2.83
CA LEU A 11 -5.03 5.71 4.16
C LEU A 11 -5.92 4.46 4.10
N GLU A 12 -6.77 4.35 3.08
CA GLU A 12 -7.63 3.20 2.86
C GLU A 12 -6.81 1.92 2.64
N TRP A 13 -5.80 1.97 1.77
CA TRP A 13 -4.91 0.84 1.55
C TRP A 13 -4.21 0.42 2.85
N ARG A 14 -3.67 1.39 3.60
CA ARG A 14 -2.99 1.11 4.89
C ARG A 14 -3.96 0.53 5.91
N SER A 15 -5.18 1.05 6.00
CA SER A 15 -6.21 0.49 6.87
C SER A 15 -6.66 -0.90 6.40
N ARG A 16 -6.62 -1.20 5.11
CA ARG A 16 -7.03 -2.51 4.59
C ARG A 16 -5.99 -3.59 4.86
N PHE A 17 -4.71 -3.28 4.68
CA PHE A 17 -3.62 -4.27 4.72
C PHE A 17 -2.73 -4.19 5.97
N LEU A 18 -2.64 -3.03 6.62
CA LEU A 18 -1.76 -2.83 7.79
C LEU A 18 -2.52 -2.71 9.13
N THR A 19 -3.86 -2.77 9.15
CA THR A 19 -4.62 -2.68 10.41
C THR A 19 -4.37 -3.86 11.34
N ALA A 20 -4.21 -5.07 10.79
CA ALA A 20 -3.90 -6.25 11.58
C ALA A 20 -2.45 -6.25 12.11
N GLY A 21 -1.57 -5.40 11.54
CA GLY A 21 -0.17 -5.25 11.93
C GLY A 21 0.75 -6.40 11.48
N ILE A 22 0.16 -7.47 10.93
CA ILE A 22 0.79 -8.68 10.43
C ILE A 22 0.12 -8.96 9.09
N LEU A 23 0.94 -9.18 8.05
CA LEU A 23 0.45 -9.57 6.72
C LEU A 23 0.81 -11.04 6.47
N GLU A 24 -0.17 -11.84 6.10
CA GLU A 24 0.08 -13.16 5.53
C GLU A 24 0.59 -13.04 4.09
N GLU A 25 1.26 -14.09 3.56
CA GLU A 25 1.80 -14.08 2.19
C GLU A 25 0.71 -13.78 1.14
N ASN A 26 -0.52 -14.25 1.35
CA ASN A 26 -1.64 -13.99 0.44
C ASN A 26 -2.11 -12.54 0.50
N GLU A 27 -2.17 -11.97 1.71
CA GLU A 27 -2.55 -10.57 1.91
C GLU A 27 -1.46 -9.62 1.39
N TYR A 28 -0.20 -10.03 1.49
CA TYR A 28 0.94 -9.30 0.94
C TYR A 28 0.90 -9.23 -0.60
N ASP A 29 0.58 -10.33 -1.29
CA ASP A 29 0.38 -10.31 -2.76
C ASP A 29 -0.78 -9.40 -3.16
N GLN A 30 -1.91 -9.46 -2.42
CA GLN A 30 -3.04 -8.57 -2.63
C GLN A 30 -2.68 -7.10 -2.37
N ALA A 31 -1.89 -6.82 -1.32
CA ALA A 31 -1.42 -5.50 -0.98
C ALA A 31 -0.56 -4.91 -2.11
N LEU A 32 0.38 -5.70 -2.64
CA LEU A 32 1.21 -5.33 -3.79
C LEU A 32 0.38 -5.01 -5.03
N ARG A 33 -0.56 -5.90 -5.39
CA ARG A 33 -1.45 -5.69 -6.56
C ARG A 33 -2.32 -4.45 -6.40
N SER A 34 -2.85 -4.20 -5.21
CA SER A 34 -3.62 -2.98 -4.93
C SER A 34 -2.75 -1.73 -5.02
N ALA A 35 -1.51 -1.76 -4.51
CA ALA A 35 -0.60 -0.62 -4.62
C ALA A 35 -0.26 -0.32 -6.09
N ASP A 36 0.02 -1.36 -6.88
CA ASP A 36 0.32 -1.27 -8.30
C ASP A 36 -0.86 -0.67 -9.10
N ALA A 37 -2.09 -1.13 -8.81
CA ALA A 37 -3.29 -0.58 -9.44
C ALA A 37 -3.52 0.91 -9.11
N LEU A 38 -3.16 1.36 -7.90
CA LEU A 38 -3.24 2.76 -7.50
C LEU A 38 -2.23 3.64 -8.25
N GLU A 39 -1.02 3.12 -8.48
CA GLU A 39 0.03 3.82 -9.23
C GLU A 39 -0.34 3.91 -10.71
N GLN A 40 -0.77 2.79 -11.32
CA GLN A 40 -1.22 2.75 -12.71
C GLN A 40 -2.43 3.66 -12.98
N SER A 41 -3.33 3.79 -11.99
CA SER A 41 -4.49 4.70 -12.07
C SER A 41 -4.12 6.17 -11.85
N GLY A 42 -2.86 6.47 -11.53
CA GLY A 42 -2.39 7.83 -11.24
C GLY A 42 -2.89 8.39 -9.90
N VAL A 43 -3.41 7.54 -9.02
CA VAL A 43 -3.94 7.92 -7.70
C VAL A 43 -2.79 8.20 -6.72
N ILE A 44 -1.70 7.44 -6.84
CA ILE A 44 -0.48 7.61 -6.06
C ILE A 44 0.73 7.74 -6.99
N SER A 45 1.77 8.43 -6.52
CA SER A 45 3.05 8.52 -7.24
C SER A 45 3.92 7.30 -6.97
N ALA A 46 4.90 7.04 -7.85
CA ALA A 46 5.89 5.98 -7.64
C ALA A 46 6.59 6.04 -6.27
N VAL A 47 6.87 7.23 -5.74
CA VAL A 47 7.45 7.40 -4.39
C VAL A 47 6.53 6.85 -3.30
N GLU A 48 5.23 7.10 -3.42
CA GLU A 48 4.23 6.64 -2.45
C GLU A 48 4.00 5.14 -2.57
N TRP A 49 4.00 4.61 -3.79
CA TRP A 49 4.00 3.17 -4.03
C TRP A 49 5.17 2.48 -3.32
N ILE A 50 6.39 3.04 -3.42
CA ILE A 50 7.55 2.53 -2.69
C ILE A 50 7.31 2.53 -1.18
N GLU A 51 6.69 3.58 -0.63
CA GLU A 51 6.36 3.64 0.81
C GLU A 51 5.33 2.58 1.22
N LEU A 52 4.31 2.32 0.39
CA LEU A 52 3.32 1.27 0.63
C LEU A 52 3.97 -0.12 0.61
N VAL A 53 4.79 -0.40 -0.39
CA VAL A 53 5.51 -1.69 -0.51
C VAL A 53 6.47 -1.89 0.67
N LYS A 54 7.18 -0.84 1.10
CA LYS A 54 8.02 -0.90 2.30
C LYS A 54 7.20 -1.21 3.56
N ALA A 55 6.04 -0.59 3.72
CA ALA A 55 5.16 -0.84 4.86
C ALA A 55 4.59 -2.27 4.82
N ALA A 56 4.22 -2.78 3.64
CA ALA A 56 3.81 -4.17 3.43
C ALA A 56 4.91 -5.14 3.84
N ASN A 57 6.14 -4.90 3.36
CA ASN A 57 7.33 -5.71 3.69
C ASN A 57 7.59 -5.74 5.19
N ALA A 58 7.49 -4.60 5.86
CA ALA A 58 7.70 -4.51 7.31
C ALA A 58 6.64 -5.30 8.10
N ALA A 59 5.39 -5.29 7.66
CA ALA A 59 4.31 -6.06 8.27
C ALA A 59 4.42 -7.57 7.99
N LEU A 60 4.91 -7.97 6.81
CA LEU A 60 5.22 -9.37 6.49
C LEU A 60 6.40 -9.87 7.34
N LEU A 61 7.49 -9.10 7.46
CA LEU A 61 8.66 -9.47 8.24
C LEU A 61 8.39 -9.58 9.74
N ARG A 62 7.35 -8.90 10.25
CA ARG A 62 6.88 -9.04 11.64
C ARG A 62 6.20 -10.37 11.94
N VAL A 63 5.84 -11.16 10.93
CA VAL A 63 5.23 -12.49 11.14
C VAL A 63 6.26 -13.60 11.41
N ARG A 64 7.56 -13.27 11.43
CA ARG A 64 8.66 -14.23 11.50
C ARG A 64 9.35 -14.31 12.85
#